data_AF-A0AA40NE22-F1
#
_entry.id   AF-A0AA40NE22-F1
#
_cell.length_a   1.000
_cell.length_b   1.000
_cell.length_c   1.000
_cell.angle_alpha   90.00
_cell.angle_beta   90.00
_cell.angle_gamma   90.00
#
_symmetry.space_group_name_H-M   'P 1'
#
loop_
_entity.id
_entity.type
_entity.pdbx_description
1 polymer ?
#
loop_
_entity_poly.entity_id
_entity_poly.type
_entity_poly.pdbx_seq_one_letter_code
_entity_poly.pdbx_strand_id
1 'polypeptide(L)'
;MLRKPLHQPKGSERDAWDAMAHHQMVVDEEGNLVAVGRLYINADNEASIRFMAVDPSVQEKGLGTLMAMTLESVARQEGVKRVTCSAREDAVEFFAKLGFVSQGEITTPQTTPVRHFLMIKPIATLDDILHRGDWCGQLQQAWYEHIPLSEKMGVRIQQYTGQKFITTMPET
;
A
#
# COMPACT_ATOMS: atom_id res chain seq x y z
N MET A 1 -2.52 -10.12 -17.92
CA MET A 1 -2.61 -11.27 -16.97
C MET A 1 -1.26 -11.48 -16.29
N LEU A 2 -1.23 -11.42 -14.96
CA LEU A 2 -0.03 -11.52 -14.10
C LEU A 2 0.90 -12.71 -14.38
N ARG A 3 0.33 -13.86 -14.76
CA ARG A 3 1.08 -15.09 -15.00
C ARG A 3 1.28 -15.45 -16.48
N LYS A 4 0.83 -14.58 -17.39
CA LYS A 4 1.03 -14.74 -18.84
C LYS A 4 2.52 -14.80 -19.23
N PRO A 5 3.42 -13.96 -18.66
CA PRO A 5 4.86 -14.08 -18.94
C PRO A 5 5.49 -15.39 -18.42
N LEU A 6 4.80 -16.08 -17.51
CA LEU A 6 5.28 -17.31 -16.87
C LEU A 6 4.68 -18.59 -17.49
N HIS A 7 3.92 -18.46 -18.60
CA HIS A 7 3.25 -19.57 -19.30
C HIS A 7 2.36 -20.44 -18.39
N GLN A 8 1.82 -19.87 -17.30
CA GLN A 8 0.95 -20.61 -16.38
C GLN A 8 -0.50 -20.61 -16.87
N PRO A 9 -1.28 -21.68 -16.55
CA PRO A 9 -2.66 -21.80 -17.00
C PRO A 9 -3.55 -20.69 -16.44
N LYS A 10 -4.61 -20.34 -17.18
CA LYS A 10 -5.66 -19.42 -16.72
C LYS A 10 -6.34 -20.00 -15.48
N GLY A 11 -6.55 -19.19 -14.44
CA GLY A 11 -7.07 -19.62 -13.14
C GLY A 11 -5.97 -19.87 -12.10
N SER A 12 -4.71 -19.99 -12.52
CA SER A 12 -3.58 -20.14 -11.59
C SER A 12 -3.42 -18.91 -10.69
N GLU A 13 -3.88 -17.73 -11.11
CA GLU A 13 -3.92 -16.50 -10.32
C GLU A 13 -4.73 -16.61 -9.01
N ARG A 14 -5.60 -17.61 -8.89
CA ARG A 14 -6.34 -17.91 -7.65
C ARG A 14 -5.59 -18.95 -6.83
N ASP A 15 -5.56 -18.76 -5.52
CA ASP A 15 -5.03 -19.74 -4.57
C ASP A 15 -6.05 -19.99 -3.44
N ALA A 16 -5.70 -20.86 -2.49
CA ALA A 16 -6.59 -21.26 -1.39
C ALA A 16 -7.06 -20.08 -0.51
N TRP A 17 -6.33 -18.96 -0.56
CA TRP A 17 -6.58 -17.78 0.26
C TRP A 17 -7.32 -16.68 -0.50
N ASP A 18 -7.59 -16.87 -1.79
CA ASP A 18 -8.21 -15.84 -2.63
C ASP A 18 -9.58 -15.42 -2.06
N ALA A 19 -10.41 -16.34 -1.59
CA ALA A 19 -11.73 -16.03 -1.04
C ALA A 19 -11.69 -15.19 0.26
N MET A 20 -10.56 -15.18 0.97
CA MET A 20 -10.38 -14.46 2.23
C MET A 20 -9.47 -13.23 2.08
N ALA A 21 -9.00 -12.96 0.87
CA ALA A 21 -8.13 -11.82 0.60
C ALA A 21 -8.95 -10.54 0.36
N HIS A 22 -8.40 -9.40 0.73
CA HIS A 22 -8.93 -8.10 0.30
C HIS A 22 -8.36 -7.77 -1.08
N HIS A 23 -9.20 -7.75 -2.10
CA HIS A 23 -8.80 -7.36 -3.45
C HIS A 23 -8.97 -5.88 -3.68
N GLN A 24 -8.01 -5.29 -4.36
CA GLN A 24 -8.04 -3.91 -4.81
C GLN A 24 -7.80 -3.86 -6.31
N MET A 25 -8.55 -3.00 -6.98
CA MET A 25 -8.41 -2.76 -8.41
C MET A 25 -8.49 -1.27 -8.70
N VAL A 26 -7.77 -0.84 -9.73
CA VAL A 26 -7.89 0.49 -10.31
C VAL A 26 -8.44 0.34 -11.71
N VAL A 27 -9.47 1.14 -12.00
CA VAL A 27 -10.05 1.29 -13.33
C VAL A 27 -9.72 2.68 -13.87
N ASP A 28 -9.54 2.79 -15.18
CA ASP A 28 -9.44 4.10 -15.84
C ASP A 28 -10.81 4.73 -16.09
N GLU A 29 -10.83 5.90 -16.73
CA GLU A 29 -12.06 6.65 -17.03
C GLU A 29 -13.00 5.92 -18.00
N GLU A 30 -12.46 5.01 -18.81
CA GLU A 30 -13.21 4.18 -19.75
C GLU A 30 -13.71 2.87 -19.11
N GLY A 31 -13.34 2.63 -17.85
CA GLY A 31 -13.69 1.42 -17.10
C GLY A 31 -12.76 0.24 -17.31
N ASN A 32 -11.61 0.42 -17.97
CA ASN A 32 -10.62 -0.64 -18.16
C ASN A 32 -9.82 -0.87 -16.88
N LEU A 33 -9.55 -2.15 -16.57
CA LEU A 33 -8.71 -2.52 -15.43
C LEU A 33 -7.24 -2.23 -15.72
N VAL A 34 -6.65 -1.31 -14.95
CA VAL A 34 -5.28 -0.84 -15.16
C VAL A 34 -4.30 -1.25 -14.06
N ALA A 35 -4.80 -1.58 -12.87
CA ALA A 35 -3.96 -2.15 -11.81
C ALA A 35 -4.79 -3.07 -10.90
N VAL A 36 -4.14 -4.07 -10.33
CA VAL A 36 -4.73 -4.99 -9.37
C VAL A 36 -3.72 -5.33 -8.27
N GLY A 37 -4.23 -5.69 -7.11
CA GLY A 37 -3.45 -6.27 -6.02
C GLY A 37 -4.37 -6.87 -4.99
N ARG A 38 -3.83 -7.70 -4.11
CA ARG A 38 -4.61 -8.20 -2.98
C ARG A 38 -3.79 -8.34 -1.72
N LEU A 39 -4.48 -8.24 -0.60
CA LEU A 39 -3.92 -8.39 0.74
C LEU A 39 -4.50 -9.65 1.37
N TYR A 40 -3.64 -10.54 1.84
CA TYR A 40 -4.04 -11.65 2.67
C TYR A 40 -3.57 -11.40 4.10
N ILE A 41 -4.44 -11.60 5.08
CA ILE A 41 -4.12 -11.43 6.51
C ILE A 41 -4.18 -12.81 7.16
N ASN A 42 -3.10 -13.18 7.86
CA ASN A 42 -3.02 -14.47 8.56
C ASN A 42 -3.48 -14.37 10.02
N ALA A 43 -3.57 -15.53 10.69
CA ALA A 43 -4.00 -15.62 12.08
C ALA A 43 -3.04 -14.92 13.07
N ASP A 44 -1.77 -14.71 12.69
CA ASP A 44 -0.77 -14.02 13.51
C ASP A 44 -0.83 -12.49 13.37
N ASN A 45 -1.87 -11.99 12.69
CA ASN A 45 -2.11 -10.57 12.44
C ASN A 45 -0.97 -9.92 11.63
N GLU A 46 -0.47 -10.67 10.65
CA GLU A 46 0.46 -10.20 9.62
C GLU A 46 -0.25 -10.21 8.25
N ALA A 47 -0.05 -9.14 7.50
CA ALA A 47 -0.59 -9.03 6.16
C ALA A 47 0.46 -9.34 5.10
N SER A 48 0.01 -9.85 3.95
CA SER A 48 0.85 -10.19 2.81
C SER A 48 0.26 -9.60 1.54
N ILE A 49 0.98 -8.68 0.90
CA ILE A 49 0.65 -8.18 -0.43
C ILE A 49 1.02 -9.25 -1.45
N ARG A 50 0.05 -9.65 -2.27
CA ARG A 50 0.20 -10.70 -3.29
C ARG A 50 -0.48 -10.27 -4.59
N PHE A 51 -0.01 -10.86 -5.68
CA PHE A 51 -0.59 -10.69 -7.02
C PHE A 51 -0.81 -9.22 -7.41
N MET A 52 0.17 -8.36 -7.08
CA MET A 52 0.15 -6.96 -7.49
C MET A 52 0.68 -6.82 -8.92
N ALA A 53 -0.05 -6.10 -9.77
CA ALA A 53 0.36 -5.71 -11.11
C ALA A 53 -0.23 -4.36 -11.51
N VAL A 54 0.51 -3.66 -12.36
CA VAL A 54 0.07 -2.49 -13.11
C VAL A 54 0.23 -2.79 -14.59
N ASP A 55 -0.75 -2.41 -15.40
CA ASP A 55 -0.70 -2.56 -16.84
C ASP A 55 0.53 -1.82 -17.41
N PRO A 56 1.36 -2.47 -18.25
CA PRO A 56 2.59 -1.88 -18.78
C PRO A 56 2.41 -0.51 -19.44
N SER A 57 1.27 -0.23 -20.06
CA SER A 57 0.99 1.05 -20.73
C SER A 57 0.86 2.25 -19.78
N VAL A 58 0.66 1.98 -18.48
CA VAL A 58 0.45 3.00 -17.44
C VAL A 58 1.35 2.81 -16.22
N GLN A 59 2.42 2.04 -16.38
CA GLN A 59 3.48 1.97 -15.37
C GLN A 59 4.19 3.31 -15.19
N GLU A 60 4.90 3.47 -14.08
CA GLU A 60 5.64 4.69 -13.71
C GLU A 60 4.78 5.95 -13.49
N LYS A 61 3.44 5.83 -13.58
CA LYS A 61 2.48 6.91 -13.25
C LYS A 61 2.02 6.91 -11.79
N GLY A 62 2.71 6.19 -10.91
CA GLY A 62 2.38 6.10 -9.48
C GLY A 62 1.28 5.10 -9.09
N LEU A 63 0.69 4.38 -10.03
CA LEU A 63 -0.39 3.41 -9.75
C LEU A 63 0.06 2.26 -8.83
N GLY A 64 1.31 1.80 -8.95
CA GLY A 64 1.86 0.77 -8.06
C GLY A 64 1.96 1.27 -6.62
N THR A 65 2.44 2.50 -6.43
CA THR A 65 2.50 3.18 -5.13
C THR A 65 1.11 3.33 -4.53
N LEU A 66 0.14 3.82 -5.33
CA LEU A 66 -1.25 3.93 -4.90
C LEU A 66 -1.80 2.58 -4.43
N MET A 67 -1.59 1.51 -5.19
CA MET A 67 -2.05 0.17 -4.84
C MET A 67 -1.43 -0.32 -3.52
N ALA A 68 -0.11 -0.18 -3.37
CA ALA A 68 0.59 -0.61 -2.16
C ALA A 68 0.12 0.17 -0.93
N MET A 69 -0.05 1.49 -1.04
CA MET A 69 -0.55 2.34 0.04
C MET A 69 -2.00 2.01 0.42
N THR A 70 -2.87 1.76 -0.56
CA THR A 70 -4.26 1.35 -0.30
C THR A 70 -4.29 0.02 0.45
N LEU A 71 -3.51 -0.97 0.02
CA LEU A 71 -3.42 -2.28 0.68
C LEU A 71 -2.84 -2.15 2.10
N GLU A 72 -1.77 -1.35 2.29
CA GLU A 72 -1.25 -1.05 3.63
C GLU A 72 -2.30 -0.42 4.54
N SER A 73 -3.15 0.44 3.99
CA SER A 73 -4.19 1.08 4.78
C SER A 73 -5.30 0.11 5.20
N VAL A 74 -5.67 -0.84 4.33
CA VAL A 74 -6.57 -1.93 4.72
C VAL A 74 -5.93 -2.74 5.85
N ALA A 75 -4.66 -3.11 5.70
CA ALA A 75 -3.88 -3.79 6.75
C ALA A 75 -3.96 -3.04 8.09
N ARG A 76 -3.75 -1.72 8.06
CA ARG A 76 -3.81 -0.87 9.26
C ARG A 76 -5.19 -0.87 9.91
N GLN A 77 -6.26 -0.83 9.13
CA GLN A 77 -7.64 -0.85 9.64
C GLN A 77 -7.98 -2.19 10.30
N GLU A 78 -7.42 -3.29 9.77
CA GLU A 78 -7.51 -4.63 10.36
C GLU A 78 -6.57 -4.81 11.56
N GLY A 79 -5.82 -3.77 11.94
CA GLY A 79 -4.96 -3.77 13.13
C GLY A 79 -3.70 -4.63 12.99
N VAL A 80 -3.26 -4.93 11.78
CA VAL A 80 -2.07 -5.80 11.56
C VAL A 80 -0.79 -5.11 12.04
N LYS A 81 0.16 -5.93 12.51
CA LYS A 81 1.44 -5.42 13.05
C LYS A 81 2.44 -5.06 11.96
N ARG A 82 2.39 -5.78 10.83
CA ARG A 82 3.30 -5.59 9.70
C ARG A 82 2.69 -6.10 8.40
N VAL A 83 3.21 -5.56 7.31
CA VAL A 83 2.92 -6.01 5.95
C VAL A 83 4.18 -6.65 5.37
N THR A 84 3.98 -7.77 4.68
CA THR A 84 5.03 -8.54 4.00
C THR A 84 4.73 -8.59 2.51
N CYS A 85 5.76 -8.73 1.68
CA CYS A 85 5.58 -9.13 0.29
C CYS A 85 6.75 -10.00 -0.18
N SER A 86 6.47 -10.85 -1.15
CA SER A 86 7.47 -11.60 -1.91
C SER A 86 7.75 -10.80 -3.19
N ALA A 87 8.69 -9.87 -3.13
CA ALA A 87 9.04 -9.01 -4.25
C ALA A 87 9.97 -9.76 -5.21
N ARG A 88 9.76 -9.62 -6.52
CA ARG A 88 10.75 -10.02 -7.53
C ARG A 88 11.97 -9.10 -7.43
N GLU A 89 13.13 -9.58 -7.89
CA GLU A 89 14.38 -8.81 -7.92
C GLU A 89 14.21 -7.40 -8.52
N ASP A 90 13.46 -7.27 -9.62
CA ASP A 90 13.16 -6.00 -10.30
C ASP A 90 12.20 -5.07 -9.53
N ALA A 91 11.45 -5.60 -8.56
CA ALA A 91 10.51 -4.86 -7.73
C ALA A 91 11.06 -4.53 -6.33
N VAL A 92 12.26 -5.01 -5.96
CA VAL A 92 12.85 -4.76 -4.63
C VAL A 92 13.03 -3.27 -4.38
N GLU A 93 13.58 -2.53 -5.35
CA GLU A 93 13.82 -1.09 -5.21
C GLU A 93 12.49 -0.31 -5.08
N PHE A 94 11.46 -0.74 -5.80
CA PHE A 94 10.12 -0.17 -5.69
C PHE A 94 9.57 -0.29 -4.26
N PHE A 95 9.61 -1.49 -3.67
CA PHE A 95 9.14 -1.68 -2.29
C PHE A 95 10.05 -1.00 -1.26
N ALA A 96 11.37 -0.94 -1.51
CA ALA A 96 12.30 -0.24 -0.64
C ALA A 96 11.98 1.27 -0.54
N LYS A 97 11.63 1.91 -1.66
CA LYS A 97 11.17 3.32 -1.68
C LYS A 97 9.88 3.54 -0.86
N LEU A 98 9.07 2.50 -0.69
CA LEU A 98 7.86 2.54 0.15
C LEU A 98 8.14 2.22 1.63
N GLY A 99 9.40 2.05 2.02
CA GLY A 99 9.81 1.78 3.39
C GLY A 99 9.79 0.30 3.78
N PHE A 100 9.71 -0.62 2.82
CA PHE A 100 9.94 -2.04 3.10
C PHE A 100 11.43 -2.35 3.20
N VAL A 101 11.77 -3.26 4.10
CA VAL A 101 13.14 -3.72 4.32
C VAL A 101 13.26 -5.17 3.87
N SER A 102 14.23 -5.45 3.00
CA SER A 102 14.56 -6.81 2.57
C SER A 102 15.09 -7.63 3.73
N GLN A 103 14.54 -8.83 3.90
CA GLN A 103 14.99 -9.85 4.84
C GLN A 103 15.85 -10.93 4.15
N GLY A 104 16.16 -10.74 2.87
CA GLY A 104 16.94 -11.67 2.07
C GLY A 104 16.10 -12.45 1.05
N GLU A 105 16.81 -13.29 0.30
CA GLU A 105 16.25 -14.10 -0.78
C GLU A 105 15.42 -15.26 -0.25
N ILE A 106 14.27 -15.50 -0.88
CA ILE A 106 13.39 -16.63 -0.60
C ILE A 106 13.92 -17.83 -1.40
N THR A 107 14.53 -18.78 -0.70
CA THR A 107 15.18 -19.96 -1.29
C THR A 107 14.26 -21.18 -1.43
N THR A 108 12.99 -21.07 -1.04
CA THR A 108 12.03 -22.17 -1.19
C THR A 108 11.79 -22.49 -2.67
N PRO A 109 11.51 -23.76 -3.03
CA PRO A 109 11.24 -24.14 -4.41
C PRO A 109 10.03 -23.36 -4.93
N GLN A 110 10.28 -22.41 -5.84
CA GLN A 110 9.22 -21.62 -6.45
C GLN A 110 8.88 -22.17 -7.82
N THR A 111 7.64 -21.95 -8.24
CA THR A 111 7.15 -22.27 -9.59
C THR A 111 7.68 -21.31 -10.66
N THR A 112 8.62 -20.42 -10.31
CA THR A 112 9.08 -19.31 -11.14
C THR A 112 10.61 -19.25 -11.14
N PRO A 113 11.26 -19.05 -12.30
CA PRO A 113 12.73 -18.94 -12.38
C PRO A 113 13.27 -17.58 -11.89
N VAL A 114 12.41 -16.68 -11.42
CA VAL A 114 12.77 -15.33 -10.98
C VAL A 114 13.09 -15.34 -9.49
N ARG A 115 14.20 -14.71 -9.11
CA ARG A 115 14.58 -14.53 -7.70
C ARG A 115 13.55 -13.65 -6.99
N HIS A 116 13.18 -14.06 -5.78
CA HIS A 116 12.27 -13.29 -4.93
C HIS A 116 12.92 -12.99 -3.59
N PHE A 117 12.57 -11.84 -3.03
CA PHE A 117 13.05 -11.35 -1.75
C PHE A 117 11.87 -11.13 -0.82
N LEU A 118 12.01 -11.58 0.43
CA LEU A 118 11.03 -11.29 1.46
C LEU A 118 11.22 -9.85 1.91
N MET A 119 10.22 -9.01 1.70
CA MET A 119 10.23 -7.60 2.10
C MET A 119 9.24 -7.42 3.24
N ILE A 120 9.62 -6.70 4.29
CA ILE A 120 8.77 -6.46 5.47
C ILE A 120 8.73 -4.96 5.79
N LYS A 121 7.54 -4.47 6.14
CA LYS A 121 7.33 -3.12 6.67
C LYS A 121 6.45 -3.17 7.92
N PRO A 122 6.89 -2.63 9.06
CA PRO A 122 6.03 -2.49 10.24
C PRO A 122 4.91 -1.49 9.95
N ILE A 123 3.72 -1.74 10.48
CA ILE A 123 2.59 -0.83 10.38
C ILE A 123 2.38 -0.17 11.73
N ALA A 124 2.46 1.16 11.77
CA ALA A 124 2.00 1.93 12.91
C ALA A 124 0.49 1.72 13.07
N THR A 125 0.07 1.42 14.29
CA THR A 125 -1.35 1.22 14.58
C THR A 125 -2.10 2.55 14.47
N LEU A 126 -3.44 2.49 14.36
CA LEU A 126 -4.24 3.71 14.39
C LEU A 126 -4.05 4.47 15.70
N ASP A 127 -3.91 3.77 16.83
CA ASP A 127 -3.64 4.38 18.13
C ASP A 127 -2.29 5.11 18.12
N ASP A 128 -1.23 4.47 17.62
CA ASP A 128 0.10 5.12 17.49
C ASP A 128 0.03 6.39 16.66
N ILE A 129 -0.78 6.42 15.59
CA ILE A 129 -0.93 7.61 14.74
C ILE A 129 -1.74 8.70 15.46
N LEU A 130 -2.81 8.32 16.17
CA LEU A 130 -3.67 9.28 16.89
C LEU A 130 -2.91 10.01 18.01
N HIS A 131 -1.92 9.37 18.64
CA HIS A 131 -1.14 9.98 19.71
C HIS A 131 0.10 10.76 19.24
N ARG A 132 0.32 10.89 17.93
CA ARG A 132 1.45 11.64 17.33
C ARG A 132 1.06 13.06 16.95
N GLY A 133 0.89 13.91 17.96
CA GLY A 133 0.59 15.35 17.78
C GLY A 133 1.65 16.10 16.96
N ASP A 134 2.90 15.59 16.93
CA ASP A 134 3.99 16.10 16.09
C ASP A 134 3.66 15.99 14.60
N TRP A 135 2.94 14.95 14.16
CA TRP A 135 2.60 14.74 12.76
C TRP A 135 1.52 15.71 12.27
N CYS A 136 0.50 15.98 13.10
CA CYS A 136 -0.47 17.03 12.81
C CYS A 136 0.22 18.39 12.67
N GLY A 137 1.19 18.70 13.53
CA GLY A 137 1.98 19.93 13.45
C GLY A 137 2.84 20.01 12.18
N GLN A 138 3.55 18.94 11.82
CA GLN A 138 4.36 18.89 10.60
C GLN A 138 3.49 19.00 9.33
N LEU A 139 2.34 18.32 9.30
CA LEU A 139 1.41 18.39 8.17
C LEU A 139 0.78 19.78 8.06
N GLN A 140 0.45 20.41 9.19
CA GLN A 140 -0.04 21.79 9.23
C GLN A 140 0.99 22.75 8.63
N GLN A 141 2.27 22.58 8.99
CA GLN A 141 3.35 23.40 8.48
C GLN A 141 3.53 23.21 6.96
N ALA A 142 3.53 21.96 6.49
CA ALA A 142 3.59 21.65 5.07
C ALA A 142 2.40 22.25 4.29
N TRP A 143 1.20 22.27 4.89
CA TRP A 143 0.03 22.91 4.30
C TRP A 143 0.17 24.43 4.20
N TYR A 144 0.73 25.10 5.21
CA TYR A 144 0.97 26.54 5.11
C TYR A 144 2.01 26.87 4.04
N GLU A 145 3.05 26.03 3.89
CA GLU A 145 4.10 26.23 2.89
C GLU A 145 3.60 25.98 1.45
N HIS A 146 2.83 24.91 1.23
CA HIS A 146 2.40 24.51 -0.11
C HIS A 146 0.99 25.02 -0.49
N ILE A 147 0.17 25.40 0.49
CA ILE A 147 -1.19 25.92 0.34
C ILE A 147 -1.39 27.16 1.26
N PRO A 148 -0.78 28.32 0.95
CA PRO A 148 -0.74 29.47 1.86
C PRO A 148 -2.12 30.06 2.24
N LEU A 149 -3.15 29.81 1.42
CA LEU A 149 -4.52 30.23 1.71
C LEU A 149 -5.10 29.52 2.95
N SER A 150 -4.63 28.31 3.26
CA SER A 150 -5.10 27.52 4.41
C SER A 150 -4.83 28.21 5.74
N GLU A 151 -3.73 28.94 5.87
CA GLU A 151 -3.39 29.75 7.05
C GLU A 151 -4.38 30.90 7.23
N LYS A 152 -4.67 31.63 6.14
CA LYS A 152 -5.60 32.76 6.15
C LYS A 152 -7.05 32.34 6.44
N MET A 153 -7.43 31.14 6.05
CA MET A 153 -8.74 30.54 6.34
C MET A 153 -8.84 30.00 7.78
N GLY A 154 -7.74 30.00 8.54
CA GLY A 154 -7.70 29.49 9.91
C GLY A 154 -7.89 27.97 9.99
N VAL A 155 -7.64 27.23 8.90
CA VAL A 155 -7.83 25.78 8.86
C VAL A 155 -6.76 25.10 9.71
N ARG A 156 -7.20 24.42 10.78
CA ARG A 156 -6.32 23.66 11.67
C ARG A 156 -6.58 22.18 11.57
N ILE A 157 -5.54 21.39 11.37
CA ILE A 157 -5.58 19.93 11.38
C ILE A 157 -5.64 19.47 12.83
N GLN A 158 -6.75 18.86 13.23
CA GLN A 158 -6.90 18.25 14.56
C GLN A 158 -6.43 16.81 14.57
N GLN A 159 -6.75 16.05 13.53
CA GLN A 159 -6.47 14.62 13.48
C GLN A 159 -6.14 14.19 12.06
N TYR A 160 -5.16 13.29 11.94
CA TYR A 160 -4.82 12.62 10.70
C TYR A 160 -4.62 11.13 10.96
N THR A 161 -5.31 10.26 10.24
CA THR A 161 -5.25 8.79 10.42
C THR A 161 -4.56 8.07 9.25
N GLY A 162 -3.91 8.80 8.35
CA GLY A 162 -3.41 8.24 7.09
C GLY A 162 -4.43 8.21 5.95
N GLN A 163 -5.74 8.24 6.25
CA GLN A 163 -6.82 8.33 5.25
C GLN A 163 -7.83 9.44 5.52
N LYS A 164 -8.16 9.68 6.80
CA LYS A 164 -9.06 10.76 7.19
C LYS A 164 -8.25 11.88 7.81
N PHE A 165 -8.51 13.09 7.36
CA PHE A 165 -8.08 14.31 7.99
C PHE A 165 -9.32 14.99 8.59
N ILE A 166 -9.24 15.39 9.85
CA ILE A 166 -10.26 16.20 10.50
C ILE A 166 -9.65 17.57 10.71
N THR A 167 -10.30 18.57 10.13
CA THR A 167 -9.92 19.97 10.27
C THR A 167 -11.01 20.73 11.01
N THR A 168 -10.58 21.73 11.76
CA THR A 168 -11.46 22.74 12.34
C THR A 168 -11.17 24.08 11.70
N MET A 169 -12.21 24.88 11.54
CA MET A 169 -12.10 26.31 11.27
C MET A 169 -12.66 27.06 12.47
N PRO A 170 -12.06 28.19 12.87
CA PRO A 170 -12.68 29.04 13.87
C PRO A 170 -14.03 29.53 13.33
N GLU A 171 -15.12 29.26 14.07
CA GLU A 171 -16.39 29.94 13.85
C GLU A 171 -16.18 31.42 14.26
N THR A 172 -16.41 32.32 13.31
CA THR A 172 -16.35 33.78 13.53
C THR A 172 -17.31 34.25 14.60
#